data_AF-A0AAV3PRR3-F1
#
_entry.id   AF-A0AAV3PRR3-F1
#
_cell.length_a   1.000
_cell.length_b   1.000
_cell.length_c   1.000
_cell.angle_alpha   90.00
_cell.angle_beta   90.00
_cell.angle_gamma   90.00
#
_symmetry.space_group_name_H-M   'P 1'
#
loop_
_entity.id
_entity.type
_entity.pdbx_description
1 polymer ?
#
loop_
_entity_poly.entity_id
_entity_poly.type
_entity_poly.pdbx_seq_one_letter_code
_entity_poly.pdbx_strand_id
1 'polypeptide(L)'
;MAEIQMQALYSKLYTKYSKLKKEKDHALEKLNRNQEVKFLKYHEVAEEMIEYLKGVNERLELQINDLQNEMASIRSTKDEKYLEFQKLWMEERQKNTKLLEEIDRLKNLEQEEPLFHGDDGKAENELLTTPGSGAEPSLFNKLATKIKRKLMHVVENPVDPSAGEEPMLIAEDESANRLCKRMKMNGYSPNSFQPTCCKKVVAGSAAGANAGFLNCVFQDLVECIVGMKFSVVSQEEFCVLASHQSTGYSFSLTWIKDSSGELQLRYHVLSLGTLERVAPEWMKETITFGLSMCTIFFERMCRIVKF
;
A
#
# COMPACT_ATOMS: atom_id res chain seq x y z
N MET A 1 -99.56 20.41 22.29
CA MET A 1 -98.56 21.45 22.62
C MET A 1 -97.16 20.87 22.87
N ALA A 2 -96.98 19.88 23.75
CA ALA A 2 -95.65 19.33 24.08
C ALA A 2 -94.86 18.81 22.86
N GLU A 3 -95.50 18.07 21.94
CA GLU A 3 -94.84 17.53 20.73
C GLU A 3 -94.29 18.62 19.81
N ILE A 4 -95.02 19.73 19.64
CA ILE A 4 -94.59 20.88 18.82
C ILE A 4 -93.34 21.53 19.44
N GLN A 5 -93.29 21.65 20.76
CA GLN A 5 -92.10 22.15 21.47
C GLN A 5 -90.92 21.16 21.34
N MET A 6 -91.17 19.87 21.45
CA MET A 6 -90.16 18.81 21.27
C MET A 6 -89.56 18.85 19.85
N GLN A 7 -90.41 18.96 18.82
CA GLN A 7 -89.99 19.05 17.41
C GLN A 7 -89.19 20.34 17.13
N ALA A 8 -89.60 21.47 17.73
CA ALA A 8 -88.85 22.72 17.65
C ALA A 8 -87.46 22.63 18.30
N LEU A 9 -87.32 21.91 19.42
CA LEU A 9 -86.03 21.65 20.07
C LEU A 9 -85.13 20.76 19.21
N TYR A 10 -85.66 19.69 18.60
CA TYR A 10 -84.88 18.85 17.68
C TYR A 10 -84.39 19.62 16.44
N SER A 11 -85.24 20.46 15.84
CA SER A 11 -84.85 21.34 14.73
C SER A 11 -83.73 22.32 15.14
N LYS A 12 -83.83 22.91 16.34
CA LYS A 12 -82.80 23.81 16.91
C LYS A 12 -81.49 23.09 17.24
N LEU A 13 -81.56 21.82 17.63
CA LEU A 13 -80.37 20.98 17.86
C LEU A 13 -79.70 20.60 16.53
N TYR A 14 -80.48 20.15 15.55
CA TYR A 14 -80.00 19.77 14.23
C TYR A 14 -79.33 20.95 13.51
N THR A 15 -79.98 22.13 13.47
CA THR A 15 -79.41 23.34 12.86
C THR A 15 -78.10 23.78 13.53
N LYS A 16 -78.00 23.71 14.86
CA LYS A 16 -76.73 23.94 15.59
C LYS A 16 -75.65 22.92 15.20
N TYR A 17 -75.99 21.62 15.17
CA TYR A 17 -75.06 20.56 14.77
C TYR A 17 -74.56 20.75 13.34
N SER A 18 -75.45 21.00 12.38
CA SER A 18 -75.10 21.25 10.98
C SER A 18 -74.21 22.47 10.82
N LYS A 19 -74.42 23.55 11.61
CA LYS A 19 -73.54 24.73 11.61
C LYS A 19 -72.15 24.37 12.14
N LEU A 20 -72.07 23.76 13.32
CA LEU A 20 -70.81 23.36 13.95
C LEU A 20 -70.02 22.35 13.08
N LYS A 21 -70.71 21.42 12.43
CA LYS A 21 -70.11 20.45 11.50
C LYS A 21 -69.49 21.17 10.29
N LYS A 22 -70.21 22.09 9.64
CA LYS A 22 -69.68 22.92 8.56
C LYS A 22 -68.48 23.77 8.99
N GLU A 23 -68.55 24.40 10.16
CA GLU A 23 -67.44 25.18 10.73
C GLU A 23 -66.20 24.32 10.99
N LYS A 24 -66.37 23.12 11.56
CA LYS A 24 -65.28 22.16 11.78
C LYS A 24 -64.66 21.68 10.48
N ASP A 25 -65.49 21.31 9.49
CA ASP A 25 -65.01 20.77 8.22
C ASP A 25 -64.24 21.83 7.43
N HIS A 26 -64.71 23.08 7.41
CA HIS A 26 -63.98 24.21 6.84
C HIS A 26 -62.68 24.52 7.59
N ALA A 27 -62.65 24.42 8.93
CA ALA A 27 -61.43 24.61 9.71
C ALA A 27 -60.38 23.53 9.42
N LEU A 28 -60.81 22.27 9.26
CA LEU A 28 -59.95 21.15 8.88
C LEU A 28 -59.40 21.34 7.47
N GLU A 29 -60.24 21.73 6.50
CA GLU A 29 -59.82 21.99 5.12
C GLU A 29 -58.80 23.14 5.04
N LYS A 30 -59.01 24.22 5.80
CA LYS A 30 -58.04 25.34 5.89
C LYS A 30 -56.71 24.91 6.50
N LEU A 31 -56.72 24.03 7.52
CA LEU A 31 -55.50 23.48 8.11
C LEU A 31 -54.76 22.59 7.10
N ASN A 32 -55.47 21.72 6.41
CA ASN A 32 -54.92 20.84 5.39
C ASN A 32 -54.23 21.62 4.27
N ARG A 33 -54.92 22.61 3.68
CA ARG A 33 -54.34 23.49 2.64
C ARG A 33 -53.07 24.22 3.10
N ASN A 34 -53.03 24.67 4.36
CA ASN A 34 -51.83 25.32 4.93
C ASN A 34 -50.66 24.31 5.06
N GLN A 35 -50.96 23.08 5.45
CA GLN A 35 -49.97 22.01 5.53
C GLN A 35 -49.46 21.57 4.15
N GLU A 36 -50.34 21.46 3.14
CA GLU A 36 -49.98 21.20 1.74
C GLU A 36 -49.03 22.26 1.19
N VAL A 37 -49.32 23.55 1.39
CA VAL A 37 -48.43 24.66 0.97
C VAL A 37 -47.05 24.57 1.63
N LYS A 38 -46.97 24.15 2.90
CA LYS A 38 -45.67 23.92 3.57
C LYS A 38 -44.92 22.75 2.96
N PHE A 39 -45.59 21.63 2.70
CA PHE A 39 -44.97 20.46 2.07
C PHE A 39 -44.46 20.78 0.66
N LEU A 40 -45.24 21.50 -0.15
CA LEU A 40 -44.83 21.93 -1.49
C LEU A 40 -43.56 22.81 -1.42
N LYS A 41 -43.48 23.75 -0.48
CA LYS A 41 -42.29 24.58 -0.31
C LYS A 41 -41.05 23.78 0.14
N TYR A 42 -41.21 22.79 1.02
CA TYR A 42 -40.09 21.92 1.40
C TYR A 42 -39.66 21.00 0.25
N HIS A 43 -40.61 20.54 -0.57
CA HIS A 43 -40.33 19.73 -1.76
C HIS A 43 -39.58 20.54 -2.83
N GLU A 44 -40.02 21.76 -3.13
CA GLU A 44 -39.37 22.69 -4.06
C GLU A 44 -37.89 22.92 -3.70
N VAL A 45 -37.61 23.30 -2.44
CA VAL A 45 -36.23 23.50 -1.95
C VAL A 45 -35.41 22.20 -1.94
N ALA A 46 -36.04 21.04 -1.74
CA ALA A 46 -35.36 19.75 -1.80
C ALA A 46 -34.99 19.36 -3.24
N GLU A 47 -35.88 19.58 -4.21
CA GLU A 47 -35.61 19.34 -5.64
C GLU A 47 -34.51 20.28 -6.16
N GLU A 48 -34.54 21.57 -5.82
CA GLU A 48 -33.45 22.52 -6.15
C GLU A 48 -32.07 22.01 -5.65
N MET A 49 -32.02 21.51 -4.42
CA MET A 49 -30.79 20.95 -3.83
C MET A 49 -30.36 19.65 -4.50
N ILE A 50 -31.30 18.78 -4.87
CA ILE A 50 -31.04 17.54 -5.60
C ILE A 50 -30.49 17.84 -7.00
N GLU A 51 -31.06 18.82 -7.71
CA GLU A 51 -30.62 19.25 -9.04
C GLU A 51 -29.22 19.90 -8.99
N TYR A 52 -28.96 20.75 -7.99
CA TYR A 52 -27.62 21.29 -7.75
C TYR A 52 -26.58 20.18 -7.52
N LEU A 53 -26.87 19.20 -6.66
CA LEU A 53 -25.94 18.10 -6.37
C LEU A 53 -25.70 17.20 -7.60
N LYS A 54 -26.71 16.97 -8.44
CA LYS A 54 -26.54 16.26 -9.73
C LYS A 54 -25.57 17.01 -10.65
N GLY A 55 -25.79 18.31 -10.87
CA GLY A 55 -24.92 19.13 -11.72
C GLY A 55 -23.49 19.32 -11.18
N VAL A 56 -23.28 19.19 -9.86
CA VAL A 56 -21.93 19.12 -9.27
C VAL A 56 -21.28 17.76 -9.54
N ASN A 57 -22.02 16.65 -9.38
CA ASN A 57 -21.49 15.31 -9.67
C ASN A 57 -21.12 15.16 -11.16
N GLU A 58 -22.00 15.55 -12.08
CA GLU A 58 -21.73 15.53 -13.53
C GLU A 58 -20.44 16.30 -13.89
N ARG A 59 -20.22 17.46 -13.25
CA ARG A 59 -19.00 18.26 -13.43
C ARG A 59 -17.75 17.56 -12.88
N LEU A 60 -17.86 16.90 -11.73
CA LEU A 60 -16.74 16.14 -11.13
C LEU A 60 -16.41 14.91 -11.98
N GLU A 61 -17.41 14.21 -12.53
CA GLU A 61 -17.22 13.09 -13.45
C GLU A 61 -16.49 13.52 -14.72
N LEU A 62 -16.85 14.66 -15.32
CA LEU A 62 -16.12 15.25 -16.45
C LEU A 62 -14.66 15.55 -16.09
N GLN A 63 -14.39 16.19 -14.94
CA GLN A 63 -13.02 16.46 -14.50
C GLN A 63 -12.19 15.20 -14.24
N ILE A 64 -12.81 14.14 -13.69
CA ILE A 64 -12.15 12.85 -13.49
C ILE A 64 -11.80 12.21 -14.83
N ASN A 65 -12.72 12.24 -15.80
CA ASN A 65 -12.49 11.71 -17.15
C ASN A 65 -11.37 12.47 -17.88
N ASP A 66 -11.36 13.80 -17.82
CA ASP A 66 -10.31 14.62 -18.44
C ASP A 66 -8.93 14.32 -17.84
N LEU A 67 -8.81 14.26 -16.51
CA LEU A 67 -7.56 13.88 -15.83
C LEU A 67 -7.13 12.43 -16.13
N GLN A 68 -8.07 11.50 -16.32
CA GLN A 68 -7.77 10.13 -16.74
C GLN A 68 -7.23 10.10 -18.18
N ASN A 69 -7.78 10.91 -19.08
CA ASN A 69 -7.30 11.05 -20.46
C ASN A 69 -5.90 11.69 -20.52
N GLU A 70 -5.64 12.73 -19.71
CA GLU A 70 -4.31 13.32 -19.57
C GLU A 70 -3.30 12.30 -19.04
N MET A 71 -3.63 11.54 -17.99
CA MET A 71 -2.77 10.47 -17.46
C MET A 71 -2.50 9.37 -18.49
N ALA A 72 -3.49 8.99 -19.30
CA ALA A 72 -3.33 8.02 -20.38
C ALA A 72 -2.38 8.55 -21.47
N SER A 73 -2.51 9.82 -21.85
CA SER A 73 -1.61 10.49 -22.80
C SER A 73 -0.17 10.59 -22.29
N ILE A 74 0.02 11.00 -21.03
CA ILE A 74 1.35 11.06 -20.38
C ILE A 74 1.98 9.66 -20.29
N ARG A 75 1.19 8.62 -20.01
CA ARG A 75 1.67 7.24 -20.00
C ARG A 75 2.11 6.81 -21.40
N SER A 76 1.26 6.99 -22.40
CA SER A 76 1.55 6.61 -23.79
C SER A 76 2.82 7.28 -24.33
N THR A 77 2.99 8.60 -24.12
CA THR A 77 4.19 9.34 -24.55
C THR A 77 5.46 8.95 -23.78
N LYS A 78 5.33 8.49 -22.54
CA LYS A 78 6.46 7.95 -21.75
C LYS A 78 6.86 6.56 -22.24
N ASP A 79 5.89 5.70 -22.54
CA ASP A 79 6.11 4.33 -23.00
C ASP A 79 6.73 4.33 -24.41
N GLU A 80 6.29 5.24 -25.29
CA GLU A 80 6.91 5.50 -26.59
C GLU A 80 8.40 5.87 -26.46
N LYS A 81 8.74 6.84 -25.60
CA LYS A 81 10.14 7.22 -25.30
C LYS A 81 10.95 6.07 -24.72
N TYR A 82 10.35 5.21 -23.91
CA TYR A 82 11.03 4.02 -23.37
C TYR A 82 11.40 3.04 -24.49
N LEU A 83 10.50 2.82 -25.45
CA LEU A 83 10.76 1.99 -26.64
C LEU A 83 11.86 2.61 -27.53
N GLU A 84 11.89 3.93 -27.71
CA GLU A 84 12.97 4.62 -28.42
C GLU A 84 14.33 4.42 -27.72
N PHE A 85 14.42 4.62 -26.40
CA PHE A 85 15.65 4.40 -25.65
C PHE A 85 16.11 2.94 -25.70
N GLN A 86 15.18 1.98 -25.59
CA GLN A 86 15.49 0.56 -25.71
C GLN A 86 16.04 0.21 -27.10
N LYS A 87 15.46 0.76 -28.17
CA LYS A 87 15.94 0.60 -29.55
C LYS A 87 17.35 1.17 -29.71
N LEU A 88 17.58 2.42 -29.32
CA LEU A 88 18.89 3.08 -29.41
C LEU A 88 19.97 2.33 -28.62
N TRP A 89 19.63 1.81 -27.44
CA TRP A 89 20.56 1.01 -26.63
C TRP A 89 20.96 -0.30 -27.32
N MET A 90 20.02 -0.98 -27.99
CA MET A 90 20.31 -2.19 -28.76
C MET A 90 21.19 -1.89 -29.99
N GLU A 91 20.94 -0.79 -30.70
CA GLU A 91 21.77 -0.34 -31.83
C GLU A 91 23.18 0.01 -31.37
N GLU A 92 23.32 0.76 -30.28
CA GLU A 92 24.63 1.18 -29.75
C GLU A 92 25.42 -0.01 -29.19
N ARG A 93 24.74 -0.97 -28.55
CA ARG A 93 25.35 -2.25 -28.14
C ARG A 93 25.88 -3.02 -29.36
N GLN A 94 25.13 -3.08 -30.46
CA GLN A 94 25.57 -3.73 -31.69
C GLN A 94 26.79 -3.03 -32.34
N LYS A 95 26.83 -1.69 -32.34
CA LYS A 95 28.00 -0.93 -32.80
C LYS A 95 29.24 -1.22 -31.95
N ASN A 96 29.08 -1.26 -30.62
CA ASN A 96 30.18 -1.59 -29.71
C ASN A 96 30.73 -3.01 -29.93
N THR A 97 29.87 -4.00 -30.22
CA THR A 97 30.35 -5.34 -30.62
C THR A 97 31.21 -5.29 -31.89
N LYS A 98 30.74 -4.60 -32.95
CA LYS A 98 31.50 -4.44 -34.21
C LYS A 98 32.83 -3.69 -34.00
N LEU A 99 32.84 -2.67 -33.14
CA LEU A 99 34.06 -1.95 -32.78
C LEU A 99 35.05 -2.84 -32.03
N LEU A 100 34.57 -3.73 -31.15
CA LEU A 100 35.43 -4.71 -30.47
C LEU A 100 36.02 -5.73 -31.44
N GLU A 101 35.21 -6.24 -32.39
CA GLU A 101 35.67 -7.12 -33.47
C GLU A 101 36.75 -6.45 -34.34
N GLU A 102 36.61 -5.17 -34.66
CA GLU A 102 37.60 -4.43 -35.45
C GLU A 102 38.88 -4.11 -34.65
N ILE A 103 38.76 -3.77 -33.37
CA ILE A 103 39.92 -3.60 -32.47
C ILE A 103 40.71 -4.91 -32.35
N ASP A 104 40.04 -6.06 -32.31
CA ASP A 104 40.70 -7.36 -32.28
C ASP A 104 41.44 -7.65 -33.59
N ARG A 105 40.78 -7.42 -34.75
CA ARG A 105 41.42 -7.52 -36.08
C ARG A 105 42.68 -6.66 -36.19
N LEU A 106 42.62 -5.39 -35.75
CA LEU A 106 43.75 -4.47 -35.79
C LEU A 106 44.91 -4.93 -34.89
N LYS A 107 44.63 -5.45 -33.69
CA LYS A 107 45.66 -6.00 -32.80
C LYS A 107 46.32 -7.26 -33.36
N ASN A 108 45.56 -8.10 -34.06
CA ASN A 108 46.11 -9.29 -34.69
C ASN A 108 47.05 -8.90 -35.85
N LEU A 109 46.70 -7.87 -36.65
CA LEU A 109 47.58 -7.29 -37.67
C LEU A 109 48.85 -6.66 -37.07
N GLU A 110 48.74 -5.96 -35.93
CA GLU A 110 49.89 -5.36 -35.23
C GLU A 110 50.85 -6.41 -34.64
N GLN A 111 50.38 -7.63 -34.38
CA GLN A 111 51.23 -8.78 -33.99
C GLN A 111 51.81 -9.57 -35.17
N GLU A 112 51.33 -9.35 -36.39
CA GLU A 112 51.79 -10.02 -37.61
C GLU A 112 52.89 -9.23 -38.35
N GLU A 113 53.32 -8.05 -37.86
CA GLU A 113 54.39 -7.26 -38.48
C GLU A 113 55.79 -7.88 -38.23
N PRO A 114 56.54 -8.34 -39.26
CA PRO A 114 57.77 -9.09 -39.04
C PRO A 114 58.99 -8.21 -38.72
N LEU A 115 59.52 -8.33 -37.50
CA LEU A 115 60.83 -7.77 -37.13
C LEU A 115 61.99 -8.53 -37.81
N PHE A 116 62.34 -8.11 -39.03
CA PHE A 116 63.58 -8.51 -39.70
C PHE A 116 64.62 -7.39 -39.67
N HIS A 117 65.50 -7.40 -38.66
CA HIS A 117 66.89 -6.89 -38.63
C HIS A 117 67.44 -7.30 -37.26
N GLY A 118 68.62 -7.87 -37.07
CA GLY A 118 69.69 -8.30 -37.99
C GLY A 118 70.86 -8.72 -37.10
N ASP A 119 71.45 -9.90 -37.34
CA ASP A 119 72.53 -10.44 -36.49
C ASP A 119 73.84 -9.66 -36.65
N ASP A 120 74.56 -9.46 -35.54
CA ASP A 120 76.03 -9.40 -35.51
C ASP A 120 76.53 -9.30 -34.06
N GLY A 121 77.20 -10.35 -33.58
CA GLY A 121 77.78 -10.39 -32.24
C GLY A 121 79.26 -10.00 -32.19
N LYS A 122 79.70 -9.42 -31.06
CA LYS A 122 81.08 -9.57 -30.58
C LYS A 122 81.18 -9.35 -29.06
N ALA A 123 82.10 -10.09 -28.45
CA ALA A 123 82.15 -10.30 -27.00
C ALA A 123 83.33 -9.57 -26.32
N GLU A 124 83.32 -9.67 -24.99
CA GLU A 124 84.42 -9.48 -24.03
C GLU A 124 84.84 -8.04 -23.65
N ASN A 125 84.69 -7.74 -22.35
CA ASN A 125 85.82 -7.39 -21.48
C ASN A 125 85.46 -7.65 -19.99
N GLU A 126 86.49 -7.77 -19.16
CA GLU A 126 86.49 -8.55 -17.90
C GLU A 126 86.04 -7.84 -16.59
N LEU A 127 85.59 -8.69 -15.65
CA LEU A 127 85.69 -8.65 -14.18
C LEU A 127 85.73 -7.32 -13.38
N LEU A 128 84.93 -7.29 -12.30
CA LEU A 128 85.46 -7.06 -10.93
C LEU A 128 84.49 -7.49 -9.78
N THR A 129 84.86 -8.58 -9.08
CA THR A 129 84.63 -8.91 -7.65
C THR A 129 83.23 -9.09 -7.00
N THR A 130 83.06 -10.31 -6.45
CA THR A 130 82.15 -10.88 -5.43
C THR A 130 82.27 -10.24 -4.02
N PRO A 131 81.58 -10.67 -2.91
CA PRO A 131 80.70 -11.84 -2.66
C PRO A 131 79.29 -11.49 -2.13
N GLY A 132 78.26 -12.36 -2.03
CA GLY A 132 78.04 -13.81 -2.24
C GLY A 132 76.54 -14.11 -1.96
N SER A 133 76.04 -15.31 -1.63
CA SER A 133 76.59 -16.68 -1.55
C SER A 133 75.44 -17.70 -1.35
N GLY A 134 75.43 -18.85 -2.06
CA GLY A 134 74.70 -20.07 -1.66
C GLY A 134 73.51 -20.56 -2.52
N ALA A 135 73.77 -21.59 -3.33
CA ALA A 135 72.92 -22.72 -3.77
C ALA A 135 71.44 -22.55 -4.24
N GLU A 136 71.21 -23.07 -5.45
CA GLU A 136 69.94 -23.52 -6.06
C GLU A 136 69.28 -24.73 -5.34
N PRO A 137 68.09 -25.29 -5.73
CA PRO A 137 67.24 -24.99 -6.92
C PRO A 137 65.72 -24.78 -6.67
N SER A 138 65.01 -24.60 -7.79
CA SER A 138 63.56 -24.54 -8.03
C SER A 138 62.61 -25.39 -7.16
N LEU A 139 61.36 -24.89 -7.01
CA LEU A 139 60.09 -25.55 -7.40
C LEU A 139 58.86 -24.73 -6.90
N PHE A 140 57.91 -24.47 -7.82
CA PHE A 140 56.45 -24.23 -7.64
C PHE A 140 55.83 -23.44 -6.45
N ASN A 141 54.78 -22.69 -6.82
CA ASN A 141 53.54 -22.34 -6.07
C ASN A 141 53.43 -21.02 -5.27
N LYS A 142 52.53 -20.16 -5.79
CA LYS A 142 51.39 -19.50 -5.11
C LYS A 142 51.65 -18.50 -3.96
N LEU A 143 51.42 -17.21 -4.26
CA LEU A 143 50.39 -16.31 -3.68
C LEU A 143 50.48 -14.96 -4.45
N ALA A 144 49.45 -14.29 -5.00
CA ALA A 144 48.07 -14.02 -4.59
C ALA A 144 47.99 -13.26 -3.24
N THR A 145 47.35 -12.10 -3.07
CA THR A 145 46.45 -11.29 -3.90
C THR A 145 46.32 -9.88 -3.29
N LYS A 146 45.93 -8.86 -4.09
CA LYS A 146 44.95 -7.75 -3.83
C LYS A 146 45.27 -6.64 -4.86
N ILE A 147 44.32 -6.15 -5.67
CA ILE A 147 43.15 -5.33 -5.28
C ILE A 147 41.88 -5.80 -6.04
N LYS A 148 40.71 -5.65 -5.40
CA LYS A 148 39.41 -6.11 -5.93
C LYS A 148 38.63 -4.99 -6.62
N ARG A 149 37.99 -5.29 -7.76
CA ARG A 149 36.70 -4.71 -8.17
C ARG A 149 35.75 -5.88 -8.45
N LYS A 150 34.53 -5.85 -7.89
CA LYS A 150 33.52 -6.91 -8.09
C LYS A 150 32.68 -6.59 -9.32
N LEU A 151 32.67 -7.49 -10.31
CA LEU A 151 31.57 -7.64 -11.26
C LEU A 151 30.67 -8.79 -10.74
N MET A 152 29.35 -8.68 -10.88
CA MET A 152 28.45 -9.80 -10.54
C MET A 152 28.34 -10.75 -11.74
N HIS A 153 28.48 -12.05 -11.49
CA HIS A 153 28.30 -13.09 -12.49
C HIS A 153 27.00 -13.85 -12.21
N VAL A 154 26.16 -13.99 -13.23
CA VAL A 154 25.01 -14.90 -13.27
C VAL A 154 25.52 -16.34 -13.40
N VAL A 155 24.80 -17.33 -12.88
CA VAL A 155 25.15 -18.76 -13.05
C VAL A 155 23.93 -19.50 -13.59
N GLU A 156 24.06 -20.01 -14.81
CA GLU A 156 23.27 -21.11 -15.39
C GLU A 156 23.90 -22.45 -14.91
N ASN A 157 23.27 -23.62 -14.79
CA ASN A 157 22.51 -24.49 -15.73
C ASN A 157 22.12 -25.77 -14.90
N PRO A 158 21.50 -26.88 -15.39
CA PRO A 158 21.17 -27.29 -16.78
C PRO A 158 19.70 -27.78 -16.99
N VAL A 159 19.48 -28.43 -18.15
CA VAL A 159 18.19 -28.75 -18.82
C VAL A 159 17.89 -30.27 -18.83
N ASP A 160 16.61 -30.68 -18.87
CA ASP A 160 16.07 -31.69 -19.83
C ASP A 160 14.52 -31.76 -19.86
N PRO A 161 13.87 -32.32 -20.92
CA PRO A 161 12.57 -31.82 -21.40
C PRO A 161 11.38 -32.80 -21.31
N SER A 162 10.16 -32.27 -21.43
CA SER A 162 9.01 -32.96 -22.04
C SER A 162 7.97 -31.96 -22.55
N ALA A 163 7.29 -32.27 -23.65
CA ALA A 163 6.31 -31.41 -24.31
C ALA A 163 4.90 -31.56 -23.71
N GLY A 164 4.09 -30.51 -23.82
CA GLY A 164 2.68 -30.46 -23.45
C GLY A 164 2.13 -29.04 -23.62
N GLU A 165 0.96 -28.90 -24.23
CA GLU A 165 0.44 -27.61 -24.73
C GLU A 165 -0.19 -26.72 -23.64
N GLU A 166 -0.35 -25.44 -23.97
CA GLU A 166 -0.87 -24.35 -23.12
C GLU A 166 -2.34 -24.59 -22.66
N PRO A 167 -2.81 -23.96 -21.54
CA PRO A 167 -3.18 -22.54 -21.62
C PRO A 167 -2.94 -21.69 -20.35
N MET A 168 -3.02 -20.36 -20.55
CA MET A 168 -3.03 -19.31 -19.53
C MET A 168 -3.70 -19.67 -18.19
N LEU A 169 -2.97 -19.49 -17.09
CA LEU A 169 -3.54 -19.35 -15.74
C LEU A 169 -3.04 -18.07 -15.05
N ILE A 170 -3.95 -17.49 -14.28
CA ILE A 170 -3.82 -16.20 -13.62
C ILE A 170 -2.70 -16.25 -12.57
N ALA A 171 -1.80 -15.25 -12.58
CA ALA A 171 -0.75 -15.13 -11.58
C ALA A 171 -1.36 -14.69 -10.22
N GLU A 172 -1.57 -15.64 -9.32
CA GLU A 172 -1.93 -15.35 -7.93
C GLU A 172 -0.76 -14.70 -7.16
N ASP A 173 -1.08 -13.89 -6.16
CA ASP A 173 -0.14 -13.02 -5.45
C ASP A 173 0.81 -13.81 -4.53
N GLU A 174 1.92 -14.29 -5.12
CA GLU A 174 2.99 -14.98 -4.41
C GLU A 174 3.76 -14.08 -3.42
N SER A 175 3.50 -12.76 -3.39
CA SER A 175 4.20 -11.82 -2.50
C SER A 175 3.77 -11.98 -1.03
N ALA A 176 2.48 -12.19 -0.77
CA ALA A 176 1.92 -12.35 0.57
C ALA A 176 2.52 -13.57 1.31
N ASN A 177 2.71 -14.69 0.59
CA ASN A 177 3.25 -15.93 1.15
C ASN A 177 4.73 -15.82 1.58
N ARG A 178 5.52 -14.95 0.92
CA ARG A 178 6.93 -14.73 1.27
C ARG A 178 7.11 -14.03 2.62
N LEU A 179 6.12 -13.24 3.05
CA LEU A 179 6.14 -12.53 4.34
C LEU A 179 5.79 -13.48 5.50
N CYS A 180 4.79 -14.33 5.31
CA CYS A 180 4.36 -15.33 6.30
C CYS A 180 5.48 -16.35 6.62
N LYS A 181 6.17 -16.86 5.59
CA LYS A 181 7.22 -17.89 5.74
C LYS A 181 8.48 -17.43 6.51
N ARG A 182 8.71 -16.11 6.60
CA ARG A 182 9.85 -15.50 7.32
C ARG A 182 9.56 -15.30 8.82
N MET A 183 8.31 -15.30 9.24
CA MET A 183 7.87 -14.91 10.59
C MET A 183 7.82 -16.10 11.57
N LYS A 184 8.77 -17.04 11.46
CA LYS A 184 8.91 -18.18 12.39
C LYS A 184 9.43 -17.71 13.76
N MET A 185 8.50 -17.26 14.62
CA MET A 185 8.73 -16.96 16.02
C MET A 185 9.15 -18.21 16.81
N ASN A 186 10.46 -18.50 16.81
CA ASN A 186 11.16 -19.21 17.88
C ASN A 186 11.69 -18.19 18.90
N GLY A 187 11.85 -18.63 20.15
CA GLY A 187 11.84 -17.74 21.32
C GLY A 187 12.94 -16.65 21.40
N TYR A 188 12.53 -15.53 22.02
CA TYR A 188 13.35 -14.54 22.73
C TYR A 188 14.55 -13.88 22.00
N SER A 189 14.29 -12.73 21.38
CA SER A 189 15.02 -11.48 21.67
C SER A 189 14.26 -10.26 21.13
N PRO A 190 13.98 -9.21 21.93
CA PRO A 190 13.25 -8.03 21.45
C PRO A 190 13.96 -7.19 20.38
N ASN A 191 15.25 -7.42 20.11
CA ASN A 191 16.10 -6.52 19.33
C ASN A 191 16.39 -6.97 17.88
N SER A 192 15.94 -8.14 17.42
CA SER A 192 16.42 -8.72 16.14
C SER A 192 15.61 -8.35 14.89
N PHE A 193 14.46 -7.69 15.01
CA PHE A 193 13.54 -7.44 13.88
C PHE A 193 13.10 -5.98 13.70
N GLN A 194 13.78 -5.02 14.33
CA GLN A 194 13.41 -3.61 14.19
C GLN A 194 14.03 -2.98 12.92
N PRO A 195 13.23 -2.48 11.96
CA PRO A 195 13.77 -1.73 10.83
C PRO A 195 14.46 -0.45 11.31
N THR A 196 15.46 0.02 10.56
CA THR A 196 16.37 1.11 10.96
C THR A 196 15.67 2.40 11.37
N CYS A 197 14.50 2.66 10.81
CA CYS A 197 13.64 3.81 11.09
C CYS A 197 13.05 3.86 12.51
N CYS A 198 12.93 2.73 13.21
CA CYS A 198 12.29 2.68 14.53
C CYS A 198 13.28 2.44 15.69
N LYS A 199 14.59 2.41 15.40
CA LYS A 199 15.63 2.20 16.42
C LYS A 199 15.54 3.29 17.50
N LYS A 200 15.47 2.89 18.78
CA LYS A 200 15.69 3.82 19.90
C LYS A 200 17.04 4.50 19.74
N VAL A 201 17.03 5.80 19.48
CA VAL A 201 18.23 6.65 19.63
C VAL A 201 18.50 6.75 21.12
N VAL A 202 19.45 5.94 21.61
CA VAL A 202 19.98 6.08 22.97
C VAL A 202 20.89 7.30 22.98
N ALA A 203 20.29 8.49 23.03
CA ALA A 203 20.98 9.69 23.46
C ALA A 203 21.38 9.50 24.93
N GLY A 204 22.66 9.67 25.24
CA GLY A 204 23.20 9.30 26.54
C GLY A 204 22.73 10.20 27.69
N SER A 205 22.57 9.58 28.86
CA SER A 205 22.62 10.20 30.20
C SER A 205 21.57 11.28 30.55
N ALA A 206 20.48 10.87 31.21
CA ALA A 206 20.33 11.04 32.67
C ALA A 206 18.87 10.86 33.13
N ALA A 207 18.69 10.21 34.29
CA ALA A 207 17.54 10.26 35.20
C ALA A 207 16.10 10.39 34.62
N GLY A 208 15.38 9.25 34.60
CA GLY A 208 14.04 9.20 35.18
C GLY A 208 12.90 9.99 34.51
N ALA A 209 12.59 9.69 33.25
CA ALA A 209 11.25 9.90 32.70
C ALA A 209 10.90 8.81 31.68
N ASN A 210 9.61 8.50 31.57
CA ASN A 210 9.00 7.44 30.76
C ASN A 210 9.77 7.05 29.49
N ALA A 211 9.89 5.74 29.26
CA ALA A 211 10.34 5.16 28.00
C ALA A 211 9.26 5.34 26.90
N GLY A 212 8.95 6.59 26.57
CA GLY A 212 8.11 6.96 25.44
C GLY A 212 8.66 6.32 24.18
N PHE A 213 7.84 5.49 23.54
CA PHE A 213 8.14 5.02 22.19
C PHE A 213 8.15 6.25 21.30
N LEU A 214 9.33 6.63 20.80
CA LEU A 214 9.43 7.61 19.73
C LEU A 214 8.69 7.01 18.54
N ASN A 215 7.59 7.64 18.14
CA ASN A 215 6.84 7.24 16.95
C ASN A 215 7.82 7.11 15.78
N CYS A 216 7.73 5.97 15.11
CA CYS A 216 8.55 5.70 13.94
C CYS A 216 7.98 6.47 12.74
N VAL A 217 8.80 7.01 11.83
CA VAL A 217 8.29 7.72 10.63
C VAL A 217 7.32 6.84 9.81
N PHE A 218 7.51 5.53 9.85
CA PHE A 218 6.59 4.55 9.25
C PHE A 218 5.27 4.38 10.01
N GLN A 219 5.31 4.51 11.35
CA GLN A 219 4.09 4.56 12.16
C GLN A 219 3.31 5.84 11.84
N ASP A 220 3.95 7.01 11.82
CA ASP A 220 3.27 8.28 11.48
C ASP A 220 2.65 8.22 10.07
N LEU A 221 3.37 7.64 9.08
CA LEU A 221 2.83 7.41 7.74
C LEU A 221 1.61 6.48 7.73
N VAL A 222 1.65 5.37 8.48
CA VAL A 222 0.52 4.43 8.59
C VAL A 222 -0.65 5.07 9.33
N GLU A 223 -0.40 5.85 10.38
CA GLU A 223 -1.41 6.62 11.10
C GLU A 223 -2.10 7.63 10.15
N CYS A 224 -1.35 8.32 9.28
CA CYS A 224 -1.89 9.21 8.26
C CYS A 224 -2.72 8.47 7.18
N ILE A 225 -2.27 7.31 6.70
CA ILE A 225 -2.97 6.55 5.64
C ILE A 225 -4.30 5.96 6.14
N VAL A 226 -4.28 5.35 7.33
CA VAL A 226 -5.47 4.72 7.94
C VAL A 226 -6.37 5.76 8.60
N GLY A 227 -5.82 6.90 9.03
CA GLY A 227 -6.52 7.93 9.79
C GLY A 227 -6.66 7.62 11.29
N MET A 228 -5.94 6.62 11.80
CA MET A 228 -6.03 6.14 13.19
C MET A 228 -4.67 6.21 13.87
N LYS A 229 -4.65 6.50 15.17
CA LYS A 229 -3.43 6.43 15.99
C LYS A 229 -3.17 5.00 16.43
N PHE A 230 -1.93 4.55 16.28
CA PHE A 230 -1.49 3.22 16.69
C PHE A 230 -0.60 3.31 17.92
N SER A 231 -0.62 2.28 18.75
CA SER A 231 0.38 2.09 19.80
C SER A 231 0.66 0.61 19.99
N VAL A 232 1.92 0.27 20.26
CA VAL A 232 2.36 -1.12 20.44
C VAL A 232 2.50 -1.40 21.92
N VAL A 233 1.74 -2.38 22.41
CA VAL A 233 1.87 -2.89 23.78
C VAL A 233 2.47 -4.30 23.70
N SER A 234 3.55 -4.50 24.47
CA SER A 234 4.18 -5.80 24.64
C SER A 234 4.04 -6.21 26.09
N GLN A 235 3.01 -7.01 26.37
CA GLN A 235 2.80 -7.73 27.61
C GLN A 235 2.40 -9.15 27.23
N GLU A 236 3.37 -10.07 27.34
CA GLU A 236 3.30 -11.51 27.02
C GLU A 236 3.03 -11.84 25.53
N GLU A 237 2.02 -11.24 24.91
CA GLU A 237 1.76 -11.28 23.46
C GLU A 237 2.08 -9.91 22.82
N PHE A 238 2.37 -9.90 21.51
CA PHE A 238 2.44 -8.64 20.75
C PHE A 238 1.01 -8.15 20.48
N CYS A 239 0.70 -6.93 20.93
CA CYS A 239 -0.58 -6.29 20.74
C CYS A 239 -0.40 -4.90 20.09
N VAL A 240 -1.20 -4.61 19.08
CA VAL A 240 -1.33 -3.26 18.50
C VAL A 240 -2.70 -2.72 18.89
N LEU A 241 -2.70 -1.61 19.62
CA LEU A 241 -3.90 -0.82 19.92
C LEU A 241 -4.07 0.23 18.83
N ALA A 242 -5.30 0.41 18.35
CA ALA A 242 -5.66 1.40 17.36
C ALA A 242 -6.82 2.26 17.87
N SER A 243 -6.77 3.57 17.62
CA SER A 243 -7.80 4.52 18.06
C SER A 243 -8.08 5.61 17.03
N HIS A 244 -9.35 5.87 16.77
CA HIS A 244 -9.81 6.99 15.95
C HIS A 244 -10.28 8.13 16.84
N GLN A 245 -9.55 9.25 16.83
CA GLN A 245 -9.77 10.33 17.80
C GLN A 245 -11.14 11.01 17.65
N SER A 246 -11.65 11.13 16.42
CA SER A 246 -12.89 11.88 16.14
C SER A 246 -14.16 11.12 16.54
N THR A 247 -14.18 9.80 16.39
CA THR A 247 -15.34 8.97 16.77
C THR A 247 -15.20 8.32 18.14
N GLY A 248 -14.00 8.30 18.74
CA GLY A 248 -13.71 7.57 19.97
C GLY A 248 -13.66 6.04 19.79
N TYR A 249 -13.76 5.56 18.56
CA TYR A 249 -13.65 4.15 18.22
C TYR A 249 -12.22 3.64 18.48
N SER A 250 -12.09 2.48 19.13
CA SER A 250 -10.79 1.86 19.42
C SER A 250 -10.88 0.34 19.52
N PHE A 251 -9.78 -0.32 19.15
CA PHE A 251 -9.65 -1.77 19.12
C PHE A 251 -8.22 -2.22 19.36
N SER A 252 -8.05 -3.52 19.56
CA SER A 252 -6.77 -4.21 19.68
C SER A 252 -6.63 -5.30 18.62
N LEU A 253 -5.41 -5.49 18.14
CA LEU A 253 -4.99 -6.59 17.28
C LEU A 253 -3.90 -7.39 18.01
N THR A 254 -4.19 -8.65 18.33
CA THR A 254 -3.22 -9.60 18.91
C THR A 254 -2.82 -10.66 17.91
N TRP A 255 -1.53 -11.02 17.89
CA TRP A 255 -1.02 -12.11 17.05
C TRP A 255 -1.15 -13.43 17.80
N ILE A 256 -1.93 -14.35 17.24
CA ILE A 256 -2.10 -15.72 17.72
C ILE A 256 -1.54 -16.71 16.72
N LYS A 257 -1.11 -17.87 17.23
CA LYS A 257 -0.83 -19.06 16.42
C LYS A 257 -2.02 -20.01 16.53
N ASP A 258 -2.55 -20.44 15.40
CA ASP A 258 -3.55 -21.52 15.35
C ASP A 258 -2.88 -22.87 15.68
N SER A 259 -3.70 -23.87 15.96
CA SER A 259 -3.38 -25.30 16.03
C SER A 259 -2.55 -25.82 14.84
N SER A 260 -2.69 -25.23 13.65
CA SER A 260 -1.88 -25.51 12.45
C SER A 260 -0.47 -24.90 12.49
N GLY A 261 -0.19 -24.01 13.44
CA GLY A 261 1.03 -23.20 13.51
C GLY A 261 1.03 -21.93 12.66
N GLU A 262 -0.06 -21.64 11.93
CA GLU A 262 -0.19 -20.41 11.13
C GLU A 262 -0.46 -19.18 12.01
N LEU A 263 0.03 -18.03 11.56
CA LEU A 263 -0.14 -16.74 12.24
C LEU A 263 -1.48 -16.09 11.84
N GLN A 264 -2.35 -15.91 12.83
CA GLN A 264 -3.62 -15.21 12.71
C GLN A 264 -3.61 -13.93 13.55
N LEU A 265 -4.46 -12.98 13.16
CA LEU A 265 -4.77 -11.76 13.90
C LEU A 265 -6.12 -11.93 14.59
N ARG A 266 -6.13 -11.73 15.91
CA ARG A 266 -7.36 -11.55 16.70
C ARG A 266 -7.65 -10.07 16.80
N TYR A 267 -8.77 -9.64 16.22
CA TYR A 267 -9.39 -8.34 16.48
C TYR A 267 -10.27 -8.43 17.71
N HIS A 268 -10.13 -7.47 18.62
CA HIS A 268 -11.00 -7.28 19.77
C HIS A 268 -11.30 -5.79 19.98
N VAL A 269 -12.59 -5.44 19.95
CA VAL A 269 -13.06 -4.06 20.14
C VAL A 269 -12.88 -3.60 21.59
N LEU A 270 -12.42 -2.37 21.77
CA LEU A 270 -12.23 -1.74 23.09
C LEU A 270 -13.31 -0.70 23.38
N SER A 271 -13.68 0.08 22.35
CA SER A 271 -14.82 0.99 22.38
C SER A 271 -15.35 1.21 20.98
N LEU A 272 -16.68 1.19 20.81
CA LEU A 272 -17.32 1.54 19.54
C LEU A 272 -17.39 3.07 19.33
N GLY A 273 -17.30 3.86 20.39
CA GLY A 273 -17.48 5.30 20.34
C GLY A 273 -18.82 5.69 19.70
N THR A 274 -18.82 6.74 18.86
CA THR A 274 -20.01 7.18 18.11
C THR A 274 -20.47 6.20 17.03
N LEU A 275 -19.66 5.19 16.69
CA LEU A 275 -19.99 4.23 15.64
C LEU A 275 -20.97 3.14 16.09
N GLU A 276 -21.34 3.04 17.37
CA GLU A 276 -22.19 1.97 17.92
C GLU A 276 -23.46 1.65 17.08
N ARG A 277 -24.10 2.70 16.54
CA ARG A 277 -25.34 2.59 15.73
C ARG A 277 -25.11 2.22 14.25
N VAL A 278 -23.92 2.44 13.72
CA VAL A 278 -23.56 2.20 12.31
C VAL A 278 -22.57 1.04 12.13
N ALA A 279 -21.97 0.58 13.23
CA ALA A 279 -21.01 -0.52 13.24
C ALA A 279 -21.72 -1.85 12.91
N PRO A 280 -21.27 -2.59 11.88
CA PRO A 280 -21.75 -3.93 11.60
C PRO A 280 -21.33 -4.92 12.69
N GLU A 281 -21.99 -6.06 12.73
CA GLU A 281 -21.86 -7.09 13.78
C GLU A 281 -20.41 -7.55 13.96
N TRP A 282 -19.66 -7.72 12.86
CA TRP A 282 -18.25 -8.13 12.90
C TRP A 282 -17.32 -7.11 13.59
N MET A 283 -17.70 -5.82 13.70
CA MET A 283 -16.95 -4.83 14.47
C MET A 283 -17.26 -4.87 15.97
N LYS A 284 -18.42 -5.42 16.34
CA LYS A 284 -18.89 -5.55 17.73
C LYS A 284 -18.36 -6.84 18.38
N GLU A 285 -18.09 -7.86 17.57
CA GLU A 285 -17.60 -9.17 18.01
C GLU A 285 -16.06 -9.28 17.98
N THR A 286 -15.52 -10.28 18.67
CA THR A 286 -14.09 -10.63 18.59
C THR A 286 -13.89 -11.59 17.42
N ILE A 287 -13.17 -11.16 16.37
CA ILE A 287 -12.97 -11.95 15.16
C ILE A 287 -11.50 -12.36 15.01
N THR A 288 -11.26 -13.53 14.41
CA THR A 288 -9.92 -14.05 14.10
C THR A 288 -9.77 -14.27 12.61
N PHE A 289 -8.71 -13.73 12.01
CA PHE A 289 -8.46 -13.83 10.57
C PHE A 289 -6.98 -13.96 10.23
N GLY A 290 -6.65 -14.63 9.12
CA GLY A 290 -5.28 -14.78 8.63
C GLY A 290 -4.70 -13.46 8.11
N LEU A 291 -3.37 -13.35 8.08
CA LEU A 291 -2.65 -12.16 7.58
C LEU A 291 -3.06 -11.74 6.15
N SER A 292 -3.49 -12.69 5.31
CA SER A 292 -4.03 -12.43 3.96
C SER A 292 -5.30 -11.58 3.94
N MET A 293 -6.11 -11.63 5.00
CA MET A 293 -7.37 -10.86 5.12
C MET A 293 -7.14 -9.46 5.72
N CYS A 294 -5.91 -9.13 6.14
CA CYS A 294 -5.59 -7.88 6.83
C CYS A 294 -5.87 -6.63 5.98
N THR A 295 -5.58 -6.68 4.68
CA THR A 295 -5.89 -5.61 3.72
C THR A 295 -7.39 -5.34 3.64
N ILE A 296 -8.20 -6.40 3.48
CA ILE A 296 -9.66 -6.36 3.41
C ILE A 296 -10.27 -5.85 4.72
N PHE A 297 -9.71 -6.26 5.86
CA PHE A 297 -10.11 -5.76 7.19
C PHE A 297 -9.91 -4.24 7.28
N PHE A 298 -8.70 -3.73 6.99
CA PHE A 298 -8.42 -2.29 7.09
C PHE A 298 -9.20 -1.47 6.05
N GLU A 299 -9.44 -2.01 4.85
CA GLU A 299 -10.29 -1.35 3.85
C GLU A 299 -11.74 -1.19 4.34
N ARG A 300 -12.36 -2.27 4.84
CA ARG A 300 -13.72 -2.24 5.40
C ARG A 300 -13.81 -1.31 6.61
N MET A 301 -12.81 -1.36 7.50
CA MET A 301 -12.67 -0.44 8.63
C MET A 301 -12.64 1.03 8.19
N CYS A 302 -11.79 1.37 7.22
CA CYS A 302 -11.67 2.75 6.72
C CYS A 302 -12.96 3.28 6.10
N ARG A 303 -13.74 2.42 5.41
CA ARG A 303 -15.03 2.80 4.81
C ARG A 303 -16.09 3.18 5.85
N ILE A 304 -15.98 2.66 7.09
CA ILE A 304 -16.94 2.93 8.17
C ILE A 304 -16.48 4.11 9.04
N VAL A 305 -15.17 4.27 9.22
CA VAL A 305 -14.57 5.28 10.12
C VAL A 305 -14.39 6.65 9.45
N LYS A 306 -14.40 6.72 8.11
CA LYS A 306 -14.34 7.97 7.33
C LYS A 306 -15.72 8.65 7.13
N PHE A 307 -16.75 8.21 7.87
CA PHE A 307 -18.06 8.86 7.99
C PHE A 307 -18.14 9.77 9.23
#